data_AF-A0A7W3TN86-F1
#
_entry.id   AF-A0A7W3TN86-F1
#
_cell.length_a   1.000
_cell.length_b   1.000
_cell.length_c   1.000
_cell.angle_alpha   90.00
_cell.angle_beta   90.00
_cell.angle_gamma   90.00
#
_symmetry.space_group_name_H-M   'P 1'
#
loop_
_entity.id
_entity.type
_entity.pdbx_description
1 polymer ?
#
loop_
_entity_poly.entity_id
_entity_poly.type
_entity_poly.pdbx_seq_one_letter_code
_entity_poly.pdbx_strand_id
1 'polypeptide(L)'
;MDKTDVLGHAKAALERTTDVLSGMQARLDAAGLGHRHRLVADEALRALGRRQAELVVLYEEMLVVPENELPMHWQRFFACYDDFLEAVRDARSRLAREIE
;
A
#
# COMPACT_ATOMS: atom_id res chain seq x y z
N MET A 1 -10.50 -21.47 -7.69
CA MET A 1 -10.52 -20.03 -7.38
C MET A 1 -10.70 -19.33 -8.72
N ASP A 2 -11.82 -18.64 -8.91
CA ASP A 2 -12.11 -18.00 -10.20
C ASP A 2 -11.16 -16.81 -10.45
N LYS A 3 -10.61 -16.71 -11.66
CA LYS A 3 -9.63 -15.65 -12.00
C LYS A 3 -10.27 -14.27 -11.94
N THR A 4 -11.53 -14.16 -12.34
CA THR A 4 -12.27 -12.88 -12.29
C THR A 4 -12.43 -12.39 -10.87
N ASP A 5 -12.85 -13.26 -9.95
CA ASP A 5 -12.99 -12.94 -8.53
C ASP A 5 -11.67 -12.47 -7.92
N VAL A 6 -10.58 -13.19 -8.17
CA VAL A 6 -9.25 -12.86 -7.64
C VAL A 6 -8.76 -11.50 -8.13
N LEU A 7 -8.91 -11.24 -9.43
CA LEU A 7 -8.54 -9.95 -10.01
C LEU A 7 -9.42 -8.82 -9.46
N GLY A 8 -10.71 -9.08 -9.23
CA GLY A 8 -11.62 -8.14 -8.57
C GLY A 8 -11.15 -7.78 -7.15
N HIS A 9 -10.75 -8.77 -6.36
CA HIS A 9 -10.21 -8.55 -5.02
C HIS A 9 -8.87 -7.80 -5.02
N ALA A 10 -7.96 -8.16 -5.92
CA ALA A 10 -6.67 -7.50 -6.06
C ALA A 10 -6.84 -6.02 -6.47
N LYS A 11 -7.74 -5.74 -7.42
CA LYS A 11 -8.07 -4.37 -7.82
C LYS A 11 -8.65 -3.55 -6.66
N ALA A 12 -9.60 -4.10 -5.92
CA ALA A 12 -10.17 -3.43 -4.75
C ALA A 12 -9.13 -3.21 -3.63
N ALA A 13 -8.13 -4.09 -3.51
CA ALA A 13 -7.01 -3.89 -2.59
C ALA A 13 -6.12 -2.71 -3.05
N LEU A 14 -5.80 -2.62 -4.35
CA LEU A 14 -5.03 -1.51 -4.92
C LEU A 14 -5.72 -0.16 -4.72
N GLU A 15 -7.00 -0.05 -5.03
CA GLU A 15 -7.80 1.17 -4.83
C GLU A 15 -7.70 1.64 -3.36
N ARG A 16 -7.86 0.70 -2.41
CA ARG A 16 -7.69 0.99 -0.98
C ARG A 16 -6.29 1.48 -0.61
N THR A 17 -5.24 0.93 -1.22
CA THR A 17 -3.87 1.41 -0.93
C THR A 17 -3.65 2.85 -1.40
N THR A 18 -4.22 3.22 -2.56
CA THR A 18 -4.17 4.57 -3.12
C THR A 18 -4.91 5.57 -2.23
N ASP A 19 -6.11 5.20 -1.74
CA ASP A 19 -6.89 6.03 -0.84
C ASP A 19 -6.17 6.26 0.49
N VAL A 20 -5.54 5.22 1.03
CA VAL A 20 -4.76 5.32 2.28
C VAL A 20 -3.57 6.27 2.11
N LEU A 21 -2.81 6.13 1.03
CA LEU A 21 -1.66 7.01 0.73
C LEU A 21 -2.11 8.47 0.59
N SER A 22 -3.14 8.72 -0.21
CA SER A 22 -3.71 10.06 -0.42
C SER A 22 -4.20 10.67 0.89
N GLY A 23 -4.91 9.88 1.72
CA GLY A 23 -5.39 10.33 3.02
C GLY A 23 -4.28 10.62 4.02
N MET A 24 -3.19 9.84 4.00
CA MET A 24 -2.02 10.12 4.85
C MET A 24 -1.29 11.38 4.40
N GLN A 25 -1.07 11.57 3.10
CA GLN A 25 -0.47 12.77 2.54
C GLN A 25 -1.27 14.03 2.95
N ALA A 26 -2.59 14.01 2.74
CA ALA A 26 -3.46 15.14 3.09
C ALA A 26 -3.41 15.49 4.59
N ARG A 27 -3.36 14.48 5.47
CA ARG A 27 -3.22 14.69 6.92
C ARG A 27 -1.89 15.32 7.29
N LEU A 28 -0.80 14.92 6.63
CA LEU A 28 0.53 15.47 6.87
C LEU A 28 0.65 16.92 6.41
N ASP A 29 0.08 17.23 5.25
CA ASP A 29 0.04 18.60 4.74
C ASP A 29 -0.80 19.51 5.65
N ALA A 30 -1.88 18.99 6.25
CA ALA A 30 -2.72 19.74 7.19
C ALA A 30 -2.12 19.91 8.59
N ALA A 31 -1.26 18.98 9.04
CA ALA A 31 -0.74 18.95 10.42
C ALA A 31 0.27 20.07 10.75
N GLY A 32 0.75 20.83 9.76
CA GLY A 32 1.66 21.97 10.02
C GLY A 32 2.98 21.57 10.69
N LEU A 33 3.47 20.37 10.40
CA LEU A 33 4.63 19.77 11.08
C LEU A 33 5.93 20.57 10.88
N GLY A 34 6.74 20.62 11.93
CA GLY A 34 8.11 21.13 11.85
C GLY A 34 8.98 20.31 10.87
N HIS A 35 10.05 20.92 10.34
CA HIS A 35 10.88 20.34 9.27
C HIS A 35 11.36 18.90 9.53
N ARG A 36 11.78 18.60 10.76
CA ARG A 36 12.24 17.26 11.16
C ARG A 36 11.14 16.20 11.11
N HIS A 37 9.94 16.53 11.62
CA HIS A 37 8.78 15.63 11.61
C HIS A 37 8.29 15.39 10.17
N ARG A 38 8.36 16.41 9.32
CA ARG A 38 8.02 16.31 7.90
C ARG A 38 8.93 15.32 7.16
N LEU A 39 10.24 15.33 7.42
CA LEU A 39 11.17 14.41 6.78
C LEU A 39 10.87 12.93 7.12
N VAL A 40 10.59 12.64 8.39
CA VAL A 40 10.22 11.27 8.83
C VAL A 40 8.92 10.83 8.18
N ALA A 41 7.94 11.73 8.11
CA ALA A 41 6.66 11.46 7.46
C ALA A 41 6.80 11.21 5.95
N ASP A 42 7.59 12.02 5.26
CA ASP A 42 7.87 11.88 3.83
C ASP A 42 8.60 10.57 3.52
N GLU A 43 9.54 10.16 4.38
CA GLU A 43 10.23 8.87 4.23
C GLU A 43 9.24 7.69 4.37
N ALA A 44 8.35 7.73 5.35
CA ALA A 44 7.31 6.72 5.53
C ALA A 44 6.36 6.65 4.33
N LEU A 45 5.91 7.80 3.82
CA LEU A 45 5.07 7.88 2.62
C LEU A 45 5.78 7.33 1.38
N ARG A 46 7.07 7.67 1.16
CA ARG A 46 7.86 7.12 0.06
C ARG A 46 8.02 5.60 0.18
N ALA A 47 8.21 5.09 1.39
CA ALA A 47 8.31 3.65 1.63
C ALA A 47 6.99 2.91 1.36
N LEU A 48 5.85 3.52 1.68
CA LEU A 48 4.52 3.01 1.33
C LEU A 48 4.25 3.10 -0.17
N GLY A 49 4.65 4.19 -0.82
CA GLY A 49 4.52 4.37 -2.27
C GLY A 49 5.29 3.32 -3.07
N ARG A 50 6.50 2.94 -2.63
CA ARG A 50 7.25 1.84 -3.26
C ARG A 50 6.53 0.49 -3.18
N ARG A 51 5.92 0.18 -2.03
CA ARG A 51 5.13 -1.05 -1.84
C ARG A 51 3.85 -1.03 -2.67
N GLN A 52 3.19 0.12 -2.77
CA GLN A 52 2.04 0.28 -3.64
C GLN A 52 2.40 0.08 -5.11
N ALA A 53 3.55 0.59 -5.57
CA ALA A 53 4.04 0.34 -6.92
C ALA A 53 4.32 -1.16 -7.16
N GLU A 54 4.88 -1.85 -6.18
CA GLU A 54 5.08 -3.31 -6.26
C GLU A 54 3.75 -4.08 -6.35
N LEU A 55 2.73 -3.69 -5.59
CA LEU A 55 1.39 -4.25 -5.71
C LEU A 55 0.78 -4.04 -7.10
N VAL A 56 1.01 -2.87 -7.71
CA VAL A 56 0.55 -2.58 -9.09
C VAL A 56 1.21 -3.54 -10.07
N VAL A 57 2.54 -3.72 -9.98
CA VAL A 57 3.27 -4.67 -10.84
C VAL A 57 2.74 -6.10 -10.66
N LEU A 58 2.55 -6.56 -9.42
CA LEU A 58 2.02 -7.90 -9.14
C LEU A 58 0.60 -8.09 -9.69
N TYR A 59 -0.25 -7.07 -9.62
CA TYR A 59 -1.57 -7.11 -10.22
C TYR A 59 -1.51 -7.18 -11.75
N GLU A 60 -0.61 -6.40 -12.38
CA GLU A 60 -0.39 -6.45 -13.83
C GLU A 60 0.10 -7.83 -14.27
N GLU A 61 1.00 -8.47 -13.51
CA GLU A 61 1.41 -9.86 -13.73
C GLU A 61 0.20 -10.81 -13.64
N MET A 62 -0.66 -10.67 -12.62
CA MET A 62 -1.85 -11.50 -12.45
C MET A 62 -2.84 -11.43 -13.62
N LEU A 63 -2.90 -10.29 -14.33
CA LEU A 63 -3.76 -10.16 -15.51
C LEU A 63 -3.31 -11.09 -16.64
N VAL A 64 -2.00 -11.19 -16.87
CA VAL A 64 -1.42 -11.86 -18.04
C VAL A 64 -1.01 -13.31 -17.80
N VAL A 65 -0.84 -13.73 -16.54
CA VAL A 65 -0.41 -15.10 -16.23
C VAL A 65 -1.48 -16.15 -16.56
N PRO A 66 -1.06 -17.37 -16.95
CA PRO A 66 -1.95 -18.52 -17.05
C PRO A 66 -2.70 -18.82 -15.74
N GLU A 67 -3.91 -19.40 -15.84
CA GLU A 67 -4.74 -19.70 -14.66
C GLU A 67 -4.07 -20.65 -13.66
N ASN A 68 -3.25 -21.58 -14.12
CA ASN A 68 -2.50 -22.51 -13.26
C ASN A 68 -1.38 -21.82 -12.45
N GLU A 69 -0.93 -20.63 -12.86
CA GLU A 69 0.09 -19.84 -12.17
C GLU A 69 -0.53 -18.78 -11.25
N LEU A 70 -1.81 -18.45 -11.46
CA LEU A 70 -2.54 -17.45 -10.69
C LEU A 70 -2.45 -17.64 -9.17
N PRO A 71 -2.54 -18.86 -8.58
CA PRO A 71 -2.42 -19.03 -7.13
C PRO A 71 -1.09 -18.52 -6.55
N MET A 72 0.01 -18.70 -7.28
CA MET A 72 1.33 -18.24 -6.85
C MET A 72 1.42 -16.71 -6.89
N HIS A 73 0.96 -16.09 -7.98
CA HIS A 73 0.93 -14.62 -8.09
C HIS A 73 -0.02 -14.00 -7.07
N TRP A 74 -1.16 -14.65 -6.80
CA TRP A 74 -2.09 -14.22 -5.77
C TRP A 74 -1.46 -14.26 -4.38
N GLN A 75 -0.72 -15.32 -4.03
CA GLN A 75 0.00 -15.38 -2.75
C GLN A 75 1.04 -14.28 -2.61
N ARG A 76 1.80 -13.99 -3.68
CA ARG A 76 2.79 -12.90 -3.69
C ARG A 76 2.11 -11.53 -3.53
N PHE A 77 1.01 -11.30 -4.25
CA PHE A 77 0.21 -10.08 -4.12
C PHE A 77 -0.31 -9.91 -2.70
N PHE A 78 -0.89 -10.97 -2.14
CA PHE A 78 -1.47 -10.94 -0.79
C PHE A 78 -0.41 -10.69 0.28
N ALA A 79 0.76 -11.33 0.20
CA ALA A 79 1.87 -11.07 1.12
C ALA A 79 2.35 -9.60 1.03
N CYS A 80 2.53 -9.07 -0.17
CA CYS A 80 2.89 -7.67 -0.37
C CYS A 80 1.82 -6.70 0.18
N TYR A 81 0.54 -7.09 0.09
CA TYR A 81 -0.58 -6.30 0.60
C TYR A 81 -0.62 -6.30 2.13
N ASP A 82 -0.40 -7.44 2.76
CA ASP A 82 -0.28 -7.54 4.22
C ASP A 82 0.91 -6.72 4.74
N ASP A 83 2.07 -6.81 4.08
CA ASP A 83 3.25 -5.99 4.39
C ASP A 83 2.96 -4.48 4.25
N PHE A 84 2.19 -4.09 3.24
CA PHE A 84 1.73 -2.71 3.09
C PHE A 84 0.84 -2.29 4.26
N LEU A 85 -0.12 -3.12 4.66
CA LEU A 85 -1.02 -2.81 5.79
C LEU A 85 -0.26 -2.69 7.12
N GLU A 86 0.72 -3.56 7.36
CA GLU A 86 1.60 -3.46 8.52
C GLU A 86 2.42 -2.17 8.50
N ALA A 87 3.04 -1.84 7.37
CA ALA A 87 3.78 -0.59 7.20
C ALA A 87 2.89 0.66 7.41
N VAL A 88 1.62 0.61 7.00
CA VAL A 88 0.64 1.69 7.26
C VAL A 88 0.35 1.81 8.75
N ARG A 89 0.15 0.70 9.47
CA ARG A 89 -0.08 0.71 10.92
C ARG A 89 1.11 1.34 11.64
N ASP A 90 2.32 0.90 11.30
CA ASP A 90 3.56 1.45 11.84
C ASP A 90 3.72 2.94 11.56
N ALA A 91 3.49 3.36 10.31
CA ALA A 91 3.58 4.76 9.93
C ALA A 91 2.58 5.61 10.71
N ARG A 92 1.33 5.15 10.85
CA ARG A 92 0.30 5.84 11.66
C ARG A 92 0.69 5.94 13.13
N SER A 93 1.20 4.86 13.72
CA SER A 93 1.64 4.83 15.11
C SER A 93 2.85 5.72 15.37
N ARG A 94 3.76 5.86 14.40
CA ARG A 94 4.88 6.82 14.48
C ARG A 94 4.37 8.25 14.36
N LEU A 95 3.55 8.54 13.35
CA LEU A 95 3.00 9.88 13.13
C LEU A 95 2.17 10.39 14.31
N ALA A 96 1.39 9.53 14.97
CA ALA A 96 0.64 9.91 16.16
C ALA A 96 1.54 10.41 17.30
N ARG A 97 2.70 9.78 17.51
CA ARG A 97 3.68 10.18 18.55
C ARG A 97 4.43 11.46 18.22
N GLU A 98 4.46 11.87 16.96
CA GLU A 98 5.16 13.07 16.50
C GLU A 98 4.23 14.30 16.44
N ILE A 99 2.91 14.09 16.54
CA ILE A 99 1.88 15.14 16.55
C ILE A 99 1.46 15.52 17.98
N GLU A 100 1.67 14.64 18.97
CA GLU A 100 1.48 14.92 20.41
C GLU A 100 2.64 15.73 20.99
#